data_AF-A0A3Q3X7Q5-F1
#
_entry.id   AF-A0A3Q3X7Q5-F1
#
_cell.length_a   1.000
_cell.length_b   1.000
_cell.length_c   1.000
_cell.angle_alpha   90.00
_cell.angle_beta   90.00
_cell.angle_gamma   90.00
#
_symmetry.space_group_name_H-M   'P 1'
#
loop_
_entity.id
_entity.type
_entity.pdbx_description
1 polymer ?
#
loop_
_entity_poly.entity_id
_entity_poly.type
_entity_poly.pdbx_seq_one_letter_code
_entity_poly.pdbx_strand_id
1 'polypeptide(L)'
;GPNFLFSAVRVFGLSGPLLANRIDREALCGQATPCALHLQITLEDPIEFYTVTVEVNDMNDNSPAFKKDEMKFRISESAAIGAKFVLERAMDMDVGVNGLQSYSLKPSDHFHLKLQNQQDGSKKVEMVLQKHLDREAQENLSLTLTAFDGGDPQLSGTMRIEISVLDVNDNSPTAPKGTVLMSYSITNTLDDVPVMFQIDEQNGVVTLSGALDYEKTQHYEIHVQASDDGGLTDSCKIIVDVADTNDNRPSINIMSKTSLISENAKPGTVVTIFNVQDPDSLDRERESE
;
A
#
# COMPACT_ATOMS: atom_id res chain seq x y z
N GLY A 1 -3.37 -55.29 12.85
CA GLY A 1 -2.25 -54.88 11.98
C GLY A 1 -1.76 -53.54 12.50
N PRO A 2 -0.45 -53.31 12.62
CA PRO A 2 0.52 -53.55 11.55
C PRO A 2 1.73 -54.40 11.97
N ASN A 3 2.36 -54.97 10.95
CA ASN A 3 3.64 -55.70 11.01
C ASN A 3 4.79 -54.68 11.05
N PHE A 4 5.65 -54.75 12.07
CA PHE A 4 7.00 -54.21 11.98
C PHE A 4 7.94 -55.40 11.78
N LEU A 5 8.55 -55.45 10.59
CA LEU A 5 9.43 -56.52 10.14
C LEU A 5 10.80 -56.44 10.82
N PHE A 6 11.38 -57.62 11.02
CA PHE A 6 12.44 -57.97 11.96
C PHE A 6 13.81 -57.32 11.70
N SER A 7 14.60 -57.20 12.78
CA SER A 7 15.96 -56.64 12.83
C SER A 7 17.03 -57.75 12.78
N ALA A 8 18.25 -57.51 12.18
CA ALA A 8 19.57 -57.33 12.87
C ALA A 8 20.91 -57.77 11.99
N VAL A 9 22.23 -57.66 12.42
CA VAL A 9 23.60 -58.39 12.25
C VAL A 9 24.48 -59.07 13.46
N ARG A 10 24.82 -60.38 13.52
CA ARG A 10 25.83 -61.02 14.45
C ARG A 10 26.47 -62.19 13.69
N VAL A 11 27.80 -62.29 13.69
CA VAL A 11 28.51 -63.40 13.05
C VAL A 11 29.59 -63.90 13.98
N PHE A 12 29.41 -65.14 14.45
CA PHE A 12 30.48 -66.13 14.62
C PHE A 12 29.83 -67.51 14.58
N GLY A 13 30.13 -68.28 13.51
CA GLY A 13 29.82 -69.70 13.38
C GLY A 13 28.32 -70.03 13.20
N LEU A 14 28.01 -70.76 12.12
CA LEU A 14 26.73 -71.36 11.76
C LEU A 14 25.73 -70.47 11.01
N SER A 15 25.13 -71.11 10.01
CA SER A 15 23.97 -70.71 9.21
C SER A 15 22.88 -70.02 10.03
N GLY A 16 22.96 -68.71 10.14
CA GLY A 16 21.96 -67.87 10.78
C GLY A 16 21.96 -66.49 10.12
N PRO A 17 20.80 -65.82 10.05
CA PRO A 17 20.74 -64.46 9.57
C PRO A 17 21.63 -63.56 10.45
N LEU A 18 22.21 -62.56 9.81
CA LEU A 18 22.86 -61.45 10.48
C LEU A 18 21.82 -60.91 11.54
N LEU A 19 22.13 -60.80 12.87
CA LEU A 19 21.40 -60.03 13.96
C LEU A 19 22.18 -59.04 14.99
N ALA A 20 22.11 -57.67 14.91
CA ALA A 20 22.85 -56.43 15.35
C ALA A 20 21.82 -55.31 15.52
N ASN A 21 22.17 -54.38 16.40
CA ASN A 21 21.43 -53.18 16.77
C ASN A 21 20.93 -52.33 15.58
N ARG A 22 19.96 -51.45 15.89
CA ARG A 22 19.38 -50.48 14.94
C ARG A 22 20.49 -49.76 14.17
N ILE A 23 20.43 -49.85 12.85
CA ILE A 23 21.27 -49.09 11.93
C ILE A 23 20.57 -47.74 11.74
N ASP A 24 21.24 -46.69 12.19
CA ASP A 24 20.85 -45.30 11.98
C ASP A 24 21.74 -44.76 10.86
N ARG A 25 21.16 -44.49 9.70
CA ARG A 25 21.91 -44.11 8.50
C ARG A 25 22.51 -42.73 8.68
N GLU A 26 21.77 -41.84 9.31
CA GLU A 26 22.12 -40.44 9.57
C GLU A 26 23.33 -40.38 10.52
N ALA A 27 23.38 -41.25 11.53
CA ALA A 27 24.54 -41.36 12.42
C ALA A 27 25.79 -41.94 11.73
N LEU A 28 25.62 -42.82 10.73
CA LEU A 28 26.73 -43.48 10.03
C LEU A 28 27.32 -42.63 8.91
N CYS A 29 26.45 -42.04 8.09
CA CYS A 29 26.82 -41.40 6.83
C CYS A 29 26.46 -39.91 6.80
N GLY A 30 25.66 -39.41 7.74
CA GLY A 30 25.13 -38.04 7.71
C GLY A 30 24.41 -37.76 6.39
N GLN A 31 24.84 -36.75 5.66
CA GLN A 31 24.29 -36.36 4.37
C GLN A 31 24.98 -37.03 3.17
N ALA A 32 25.93 -37.95 3.38
CA ALA A 32 26.68 -38.59 2.31
C ALA A 32 25.83 -39.60 1.53
N THR A 33 25.91 -39.54 0.20
CA THR A 33 25.21 -40.46 -0.72
C THR A 33 26.16 -40.97 -1.81
N PRO A 34 26.20 -42.29 -2.10
CA PRO A 34 25.50 -43.38 -1.41
C PRO A 34 26.08 -43.69 -0.02
N CYS A 35 25.27 -44.24 0.88
CA CYS A 35 25.71 -44.73 2.19
C CYS A 35 25.95 -46.23 2.10
N ALA A 36 27.20 -46.66 2.26
CA ALA A 36 27.57 -48.08 2.13
C ALA A 36 28.49 -48.53 3.26
N LEU A 37 28.19 -49.71 3.81
CA LEU A 37 29.02 -50.40 4.79
C LEU A 37 29.89 -51.45 4.08
N HIS A 38 31.20 -51.34 4.25
CA HIS A 38 32.16 -52.32 3.74
C HIS A 38 32.51 -53.33 4.84
N LEU A 39 32.03 -54.55 4.68
CA LEU A 39 32.24 -55.66 5.61
C LEU A 39 33.28 -56.62 5.00
N GLN A 40 34.18 -57.14 5.82
CA GLN A 40 35.14 -58.17 5.41
C GLN A 40 34.82 -59.48 6.14
N ILE A 41 34.52 -60.52 5.37
CA ILE A 41 34.31 -61.88 5.86
C ILE A 41 35.64 -62.61 5.70
N THR A 42 36.09 -63.27 6.77
CA THR A 42 37.28 -64.11 6.76
C THR A 42 36.85 -65.56 6.91
N LEU A 43 37.25 -66.41 5.98
CA LEU A 43 37.14 -67.87 6.10
C LEU A 43 38.48 -68.41 6.61
N GLU A 44 38.42 -69.38 7.51
CA GLU A 44 39.61 -70.06 8.05
C GLU A 44 39.76 -71.44 7.38
N ASP A 45 41.00 -71.83 7.12
CA ASP A 45 41.43 -73.09 6.48
C ASP A 45 40.74 -73.45 5.14
N PRO A 46 41.21 -72.91 4.00
CA PRO A 46 42.29 -71.92 3.85
C PRO A 46 41.85 -70.51 4.23
N ILE A 47 42.82 -69.66 4.63
CA ILE A 47 42.52 -68.25 4.93
C ILE A 47 42.14 -67.51 3.65
N GLU A 48 40.89 -67.10 3.54
CA GLU A 48 40.36 -66.30 2.42
C GLU A 48 39.57 -65.10 2.93
N PHE A 49 39.64 -63.98 2.21
CA PHE A 49 38.93 -62.76 2.54
C PHE A 49 37.92 -62.40 1.45
N TYR A 50 36.67 -62.13 1.86
CA TYR A 50 35.59 -61.70 0.98
C TYR A 50 35.06 -60.36 1.45
N THR A 51 35.02 -59.37 0.57
CA THR A 51 34.42 -58.06 0.87
C THR A 51 32.96 -58.04 0.43
N VAL A 52 32.07 -57.66 1.35
CA VAL A 52 30.66 -57.44 1.10
C VAL A 52 30.36 -55.96 1.29
N THR A 53 29.71 -55.34 0.31
CA THR A 53 29.24 -53.96 0.43
C THR A 53 27.73 -53.98 0.62
N VAL A 54 27.27 -53.38 1.72
CA VAL A 54 25.83 -53.24 2.03
C VAL A 54 25.45 -51.78 1.88
N GLU A 55 24.59 -51.48 0.92
CA GLU A 55 24.01 -50.15 0.76
C GLU A 55 22.87 -49.96 1.76
N VAL A 56 22.89 -48.84 2.48
CA VAL A 56 21.88 -48.47 3.46
C VAL A 56 20.94 -47.45 2.83
N ASN A 57 19.70 -47.87 2.58
CA ASN A 57 18.66 -46.98 2.09
C ASN A 57 18.17 -46.03 3.18
N ASP A 58 17.82 -44.83 2.77
CA ASP A 58 17.27 -43.77 3.60
C ASP A 58 15.77 -43.97 3.89
N MET A 59 15.35 -43.54 5.07
CA MET A 59 13.95 -43.59 5.54
C MET A 59 13.57 -42.22 6.09
N ASN A 60 12.33 -41.78 5.87
CA ASN A 60 11.83 -40.50 6.37
C ASN A 60 11.54 -40.55 7.89
N ASP A 61 12.57 -40.51 8.72
CA ASP A 61 12.46 -40.56 10.18
C ASP A 61 12.99 -39.32 10.91
N ASN A 62 13.52 -38.33 10.17
CA ASN A 62 13.82 -37.00 10.68
C ASN A 62 12.87 -35.97 10.06
N SER A 63 12.54 -34.94 10.83
CA SER A 63 11.75 -33.82 10.33
C SER A 63 12.63 -32.60 10.12
N PRO A 64 12.29 -31.73 9.14
CA PRO A 64 12.98 -30.46 8.99
C PRO A 64 12.94 -29.64 10.29
N ALA A 65 14.09 -29.14 10.75
CA ALA A 65 14.22 -28.38 11.98
C ALA A 65 14.92 -27.03 11.76
N PHE A 66 14.40 -25.98 12.40
CA PHE A 66 15.07 -24.69 12.43
C PHE A 66 16.01 -24.62 13.63
N LYS A 67 17.14 -23.90 13.49
CA LYS A 67 18.08 -23.69 14.60
C LYS A 67 17.48 -22.86 15.73
N LYS A 68 16.48 -22.04 15.40
CA LYS A 68 15.76 -21.16 16.32
C LYS A 68 14.26 -21.34 16.10
N ASP A 69 13.51 -21.31 17.19
CA ASP A 69 12.05 -21.37 17.15
C ASP A 69 11.42 -20.01 16.78
N GLU A 70 12.16 -18.91 16.98
CA GLU A 70 11.72 -17.56 16.65
C GLU A 70 12.81 -16.71 15.97
N MET A 71 12.39 -15.82 15.07
CA MET A 71 13.21 -14.81 14.44
C MET A 71 12.52 -13.44 14.52
N LYS A 72 13.25 -12.41 14.94
CA LYS A 72 12.72 -11.05 15.13
C LYS A 72 13.24 -10.09 14.08
N PHE A 73 12.35 -9.32 13.47
CA PHE A 73 12.69 -8.26 12.53
C PHE A 73 12.16 -6.91 13.01
N ARG A 74 12.91 -5.85 12.70
CA ARG A 74 12.46 -4.46 12.84
C ARG A 74 12.47 -3.84 11.45
N ILE A 75 11.30 -3.61 10.87
CA ILE A 75 11.14 -3.20 9.47
C ILE A 75 10.44 -1.85 9.45
N SER A 76 11.01 -0.85 8.79
CA SER A 76 10.34 0.44 8.61
C SER A 76 9.10 0.32 7.73
N GLU A 77 8.04 1.05 8.07
CA GLU A 77 6.85 1.10 7.21
C GLU A 77 7.11 1.74 5.84
N SER A 78 8.10 2.63 5.77
CA SER A 78 8.64 3.18 4.51
C SER A 78 9.47 2.19 3.69
N ALA A 79 9.60 0.92 4.12
CA ALA A 79 10.34 -0.09 3.37
C ALA A 79 9.76 -0.25 1.95
N ALA A 80 10.64 -0.18 0.95
CA ALA A 80 10.24 -0.31 -0.43
C ALA A 80 9.65 -1.71 -0.72
N ILE A 81 8.59 -1.75 -1.52
CA ILE A 81 8.09 -3.01 -2.10
C ILE A 81 9.24 -3.69 -2.87
N GLY A 82 9.39 -4.99 -2.66
CA GLY A 82 10.49 -5.78 -3.19
C GLY A 82 11.70 -5.88 -2.25
N ALA A 83 11.70 -5.19 -1.10
CA ALA A 83 12.71 -5.37 -0.06
C ALA A 83 12.75 -6.84 0.38
N LYS A 84 13.97 -7.37 0.54
CA LYS A 84 14.22 -8.79 0.82
C LYS A 84 14.84 -8.95 2.20
N PHE A 85 14.34 -9.92 2.95
CA PHE A 85 14.83 -10.25 4.28
C PHE A 85 15.22 -11.72 4.29
N VAL A 86 16.49 -11.99 4.59
CA VAL A 86 17.02 -13.35 4.60
C VAL A 86 16.51 -14.10 5.82
N LEU A 87 16.00 -15.31 5.60
CA LEU A 87 15.53 -16.21 6.64
C LEU A 87 16.54 -17.34 6.86
N GLU A 88 16.53 -17.92 8.06
CA GLU A 88 17.33 -19.10 8.36
C GLU A 88 16.70 -20.33 7.71
N ARG A 89 17.53 -21.13 7.04
CA ARG A 89 17.11 -22.38 6.39
C ARG A 89 16.93 -23.47 7.46
N ALA A 90 15.86 -24.25 7.33
CA ALA A 90 15.72 -25.51 8.07
C ALA A 90 16.80 -26.54 7.67
N MET A 91 17.17 -27.40 8.61
CA MET A 91 18.07 -28.52 8.41
C MET A 91 17.28 -29.82 8.56
N ASP A 92 17.59 -30.78 7.71
CA ASP A 92 17.01 -32.11 7.72
C ASP A 92 18.14 -33.09 7.50
N MET A 93 18.20 -34.14 8.31
CA MET A 93 19.29 -35.11 8.30
C MET A 93 19.09 -36.19 7.23
N ASP A 94 17.85 -36.37 6.78
CA ASP A 94 17.48 -37.32 5.73
C ASP A 94 18.00 -36.82 4.36
N VAL A 95 18.13 -37.75 3.42
CA VAL A 95 18.70 -37.46 2.08
C VAL A 95 17.70 -37.69 0.96
N GLY A 96 18.02 -37.17 -0.22
CA GLY A 96 17.17 -37.36 -1.40
C GLY A 96 15.79 -36.72 -1.24
N VAL A 97 14.73 -37.52 -1.41
CA VAL A 97 13.33 -37.07 -1.36
C VAL A 97 12.85 -36.86 0.08
N ASN A 98 13.37 -37.64 1.03
CA ASN A 98 13.02 -37.54 2.45
C ASN A 98 13.70 -36.34 3.13
N GLY A 99 14.74 -35.77 2.54
CA GLY A 99 15.27 -34.50 3.01
C GLY A 99 14.36 -33.31 2.71
N LEU A 100 14.67 -32.16 3.31
CA LEU A 100 14.01 -30.87 3.09
C LEU A 100 13.77 -30.53 1.59
N GLN A 101 12.50 -30.37 1.22
CA GLN A 101 12.11 -30.05 -0.17
C GLN A 101 11.58 -28.63 -0.36
N SER A 102 10.70 -28.18 0.53
CA SER A 102 9.88 -26.99 0.29
C SER A 102 9.59 -26.17 1.54
N TYR A 103 9.07 -24.97 1.33
CA TYR A 103 8.73 -24.02 2.38
C TYR A 103 7.38 -23.34 2.11
N SER A 104 6.70 -22.93 3.18
CA SER A 104 5.51 -22.09 3.14
C SER A 104 5.59 -20.99 4.19
N LEU A 105 5.08 -19.80 3.88
CA LEU A 105 5.01 -18.65 4.78
C LEU A 105 3.56 -18.22 4.94
N LYS A 106 3.09 -18.11 6.18
CA LYS A 106 1.71 -17.68 6.49
C LYS A 106 1.67 -16.70 7.68
N PRO A 107 0.80 -15.69 7.69
CA PRO A 107 -0.01 -15.22 6.56
C PRO A 107 0.86 -14.63 5.44
N SER A 108 0.34 -14.60 4.21
CA SER A 108 1.07 -14.14 3.02
C SER A 108 0.52 -12.83 2.45
N ASP A 109 0.00 -11.95 3.31
CA ASP A 109 -0.65 -10.70 2.88
C ASP A 109 0.39 -9.64 2.50
N HIS A 110 1.31 -9.33 3.42
CA HIS A 110 2.37 -8.34 3.20
C HIS A 110 3.65 -8.94 2.63
N PHE A 111 3.87 -10.24 2.82
CA PHE A 111 5.10 -10.92 2.45
C PHE A 111 4.81 -12.18 1.63
N HIS A 112 5.65 -12.45 0.64
CA HIS A 112 5.74 -13.75 0.00
C HIS A 112 7.14 -14.33 0.16
N LEU A 113 7.24 -15.65 0.02
CA LEU A 113 8.51 -16.36 0.10
C LEU A 113 9.19 -16.42 -1.28
N LYS A 114 10.49 -16.19 -1.31
CA LYS A 114 11.34 -16.36 -2.49
C LYS A 114 12.49 -17.31 -2.15
N LEU A 115 12.62 -18.37 -2.96
CA LEU A 115 13.70 -19.34 -2.88
C LEU A 115 14.71 -19.06 -4.00
N GLN A 116 15.99 -18.90 -3.66
CA GLN A 116 17.05 -18.67 -4.63
C GLN A 116 18.16 -19.71 -4.48
N ASN A 117 18.51 -20.38 -5.57
CA ASN A 117 19.63 -21.32 -5.57
C ASN A 117 20.96 -20.55 -5.45
N GLN A 118 21.81 -21.01 -4.54
CA GLN A 118 23.16 -20.51 -4.34
C GLN A 118 24.16 -21.38 -5.11
N GLN A 119 25.38 -20.86 -5.31
CA GLN A 119 26.44 -21.54 -6.06
C GLN A 119 26.93 -22.82 -5.38
N ASP A 120 26.75 -22.93 -4.07
CA ASP A 120 27.04 -24.13 -3.27
C ASP A 120 25.93 -25.20 -3.34
N GLY A 121 24.90 -24.98 -4.17
CA GLY A 121 23.73 -25.86 -4.28
C GLY A 121 22.71 -25.71 -3.15
N SER A 122 22.98 -24.85 -2.16
CA SER A 122 22.02 -24.55 -1.10
C SER A 122 20.91 -23.61 -1.60
N LYS A 123 19.73 -23.69 -0.99
CA LYS A 123 18.63 -22.75 -1.27
C LYS A 123 18.65 -21.63 -0.24
N LYS A 124 18.85 -20.39 -0.70
CA LYS A 124 18.63 -19.19 0.09
C LYS A 124 17.13 -18.94 0.22
N VAL A 125 16.67 -18.75 1.45
CA VAL A 125 15.27 -18.48 1.77
C VAL A 125 15.13 -17.00 2.11
N GLU A 126 14.31 -16.26 1.37
CA GLU A 126 14.08 -14.83 1.58
C GLU A 126 12.58 -14.58 1.69
N MET A 127 12.13 -13.77 2.66
CA MET A 127 10.81 -13.13 2.58
C MET A 127 10.93 -11.80 1.85
N VAL A 128 9.97 -11.52 0.98
CA VAL A 128 9.94 -10.33 0.14
C VAL A 128 8.68 -9.54 0.43
N LEU A 129 8.84 -8.25 0.72
CA LEU A 129 7.73 -7.34 0.96
C LEU A 129 6.99 -7.09 -0.37
N GLN A 130 5.69 -7.34 -0.42
CA GLN A 130 4.86 -7.17 -1.63
C GLN A 130 3.78 -6.10 -1.49
N LYS A 131 3.43 -5.75 -0.25
CA LYS A 131 2.45 -4.71 0.08
C LYS A 131 3.06 -3.83 1.17
N HIS A 132 2.80 -2.53 1.11
CA HIS A 132 3.24 -1.59 2.15
C HIS A 132 2.82 -2.05 3.55
N LEU A 133 3.70 -1.77 4.51
CA LEU A 133 3.39 -1.87 5.92
C LEU A 133 2.82 -0.52 6.38
N ASP A 134 2.03 -0.56 7.43
CA ASP A 134 1.37 0.60 8.02
C ASP A 134 1.33 0.31 9.52
N ARG A 135 2.16 1.04 10.29
CA ARG A 135 2.30 0.80 11.72
C ARG A 135 1.02 1.20 12.46
N GLU A 136 0.32 2.23 12.00
CA GLU A 136 -0.95 2.70 12.57
C GLU A 136 -2.07 1.68 12.38
N ALA A 137 -2.06 0.94 11.26
CA ALA A 137 -2.96 -0.18 11.06
C ALA A 137 -2.53 -1.42 11.85
N GLN A 138 -1.25 -1.78 11.81
CA GLN A 138 -0.72 -2.97 12.49
C GLN A 138 0.77 -2.84 12.83
N GLU A 139 1.07 -2.53 14.10
CA GLU A 139 2.44 -2.37 14.61
C GLU A 139 3.25 -3.68 14.65
N ASN A 140 2.59 -4.82 14.93
CA ASN A 140 3.26 -6.11 15.08
C ASN A 140 2.63 -7.17 14.16
N LEU A 141 3.46 -7.85 13.38
CA LEU A 141 3.06 -8.97 12.52
C LEU A 141 3.74 -10.25 13.01
N SER A 142 2.95 -11.31 13.15
CA SER A 142 3.46 -12.65 13.48
C SER A 142 3.23 -13.57 12.29
N LEU A 143 4.31 -14.04 11.67
CA LEU A 143 4.29 -15.00 10.57
C LEU A 143 4.82 -16.35 11.05
N THR A 144 4.43 -17.41 10.35
CA THR A 144 4.90 -18.77 10.55
C THR A 144 5.54 -19.25 9.25
N LEU A 145 6.82 -19.59 9.33
CA LEU A 145 7.54 -20.29 8.27
C LEU A 145 7.48 -21.79 8.55
N THR A 146 7.00 -22.56 7.59
CA THR A 146 6.94 -24.03 7.65
C THR A 146 7.87 -24.62 6.60
N ALA A 147 8.71 -25.56 7.00
CA ALA A 147 9.55 -26.36 6.13
C ALA A 147 8.96 -27.76 5.99
N PHE A 148 8.98 -28.33 4.78
CA PHE A 148 8.45 -29.66 4.50
C PHE A 148 9.50 -30.53 3.82
N ASP A 149 9.57 -31.79 4.25
CA ASP A 149 10.25 -32.84 3.51
C ASP A 149 9.41 -33.30 2.30
N GLY A 150 9.89 -34.30 1.56
CA GLY A 150 9.18 -34.93 0.45
C GLY A 150 8.77 -36.38 0.73
N GLY A 151 8.92 -36.87 1.96
CA GLY A 151 8.59 -38.24 2.31
C GLY A 151 7.09 -38.51 2.33
N ASP A 152 6.72 -39.78 2.48
CA ASP A 152 5.34 -40.23 2.68
C ASP A 152 5.26 -41.14 3.92
N PRO A 153 4.70 -40.66 5.05
CA PRO A 153 4.05 -39.36 5.24
C PRO A 153 5.05 -38.20 5.24
N GLN A 154 4.58 -37.03 4.79
CA GLN A 154 5.35 -35.80 4.82
C GLN A 154 5.47 -35.27 6.25
N LEU A 155 6.68 -34.98 6.70
CA LEU A 155 6.97 -34.30 7.97
C LEU A 155 7.29 -32.82 7.73
N SER A 156 7.15 -32.05 8.80
CA SER A 156 7.35 -30.60 8.74
C SER A 156 7.90 -30.04 10.05
N GLY A 157 8.59 -28.91 9.94
CA GLY A 157 8.98 -28.08 11.09
C GLY A 157 8.58 -26.63 10.88
N THR A 158 8.43 -25.90 11.98
CA THR A 158 7.96 -24.52 11.95
C THR A 158 8.88 -23.59 12.74
N MET A 159 8.94 -22.33 12.31
CA MET A 159 9.60 -21.22 13.01
C MET A 159 8.69 -20.00 12.96
N ARG A 160 8.59 -19.30 14.09
CA ARG A 160 7.82 -18.05 14.19
C ARG A 160 8.68 -16.86 13.78
N ILE A 161 8.11 -15.93 13.03
CA ILE A 161 8.75 -14.69 12.62
C ILE A 161 7.94 -13.54 13.20
N GLU A 162 8.55 -12.80 14.11
CA GLU A 162 7.95 -11.63 14.76
C GLU A 162 8.51 -10.36 14.13
N ILE A 163 7.65 -9.52 13.58
CA ILE A 163 8.01 -8.29 12.89
C ILE A 163 7.45 -7.12 13.68
N SER A 164 8.33 -6.25 14.16
CA SER A 164 7.94 -4.94 14.70
C SER A 164 8.11 -3.89 13.62
N VAL A 165 7.02 -3.24 13.26
CA VAL A 165 7.02 -2.16 12.26
C VAL A 165 7.58 -0.89 12.92
N LEU A 166 8.62 -0.32 12.31
CA LEU A 166 9.23 0.92 12.78
C LEU A 166 8.48 2.12 12.23
N ASP A 167 8.16 3.02 13.14
CA ASP A 167 7.51 4.30 12.91
C ASP A 167 8.34 5.21 12.00
N VAL A 168 7.66 5.82 11.06
CA VAL A 168 8.10 6.90 10.19
C VAL A 168 7.06 8.00 10.34
N ASN A 169 7.50 9.25 10.38
CA ASN A 169 6.58 10.38 10.46
C ASN A 169 5.92 10.65 9.09
N ASP A 170 5.12 9.69 8.60
CA ASP A 170 4.33 9.75 7.38
C ASP A 170 2.88 10.20 7.65
N ASN A 171 2.45 10.08 8.91
CA ASN A 171 1.26 10.73 9.40
C ASN A 171 1.55 12.22 9.61
N SER A 172 1.03 13.03 8.67
CA SER A 172 0.88 14.47 8.92
C SER A 172 0.15 14.64 10.25
N PRO A 173 0.50 15.61 11.11
CA PRO A 173 -0.17 15.81 12.37
C PRO A 173 -1.66 16.08 12.11
N THR A 174 -2.47 15.03 12.18
CA THR A 174 -3.91 15.13 12.23
C THR A 174 -4.18 15.70 13.60
N ALA A 175 -4.68 16.94 13.65
CA ALA A 175 -5.10 17.56 14.90
C ALA A 175 -5.88 16.53 15.73
N PRO A 176 -5.61 16.40 17.05
CA PRO A 176 -6.35 15.48 17.88
C PRO A 176 -7.84 15.73 17.66
N LYS A 177 -8.63 14.66 17.49
CA LYS A 177 -10.09 14.77 17.42
C LYS A 177 -10.56 15.65 18.57
N GLY A 178 -10.97 16.85 18.20
CA GLY A 178 -11.04 18.04 19.04
C GLY A 178 -11.14 19.22 18.08
N THR A 179 -12.26 19.24 17.36
CA THR A 179 -12.67 20.23 16.35
C THR A 179 -12.12 21.62 16.69
N VAL A 180 -11.17 22.11 15.90
CA VAL A 180 -11.00 23.55 15.79
C VAL A 180 -12.25 24.01 15.06
N LEU A 181 -13.15 24.65 15.79
CA LEU A 181 -14.28 25.35 15.18
C LEU A 181 -13.67 26.53 14.45
N MET A 182 -13.37 26.35 13.16
CA MET A 182 -13.02 27.46 12.31
C MET A 182 -14.29 28.23 12.02
N SER A 183 -14.30 29.52 12.38
CA SER A 183 -15.38 30.43 12.03
C SER A 183 -14.96 31.28 10.84
N TYR A 184 -15.89 31.46 9.91
CA TYR A 184 -15.69 32.30 8.72
C TYR A 184 -16.58 33.53 8.79
N SER A 185 -16.02 34.70 8.46
CA SER A 185 -16.78 35.95 8.43
C SER A 185 -16.35 36.85 7.27
N ILE A 186 -17.29 37.63 6.75
CA ILE A 186 -17.00 38.71 5.80
C ILE A 186 -16.66 39.96 6.60
N THR A 187 -15.51 40.58 6.32
CA THR A 187 -15.00 41.73 7.09
C THR A 187 -15.23 43.08 6.40
N ASN A 188 -15.85 43.11 5.21
CA ASN A 188 -16.25 44.37 4.56
C ASN A 188 -17.20 45.16 5.48
N THR A 189 -16.88 46.42 5.75
CA THR A 189 -17.68 47.28 6.67
C THR A 189 -18.33 48.48 5.97
N LEU A 190 -17.91 48.82 4.75
CA LEU A 190 -18.25 50.09 4.10
C LEU A 190 -18.91 49.96 2.71
N ASP A 191 -19.23 48.75 2.25
CA ASP A 191 -19.76 48.49 0.89
C ASP A 191 -21.10 47.73 0.91
N ASP A 192 -21.74 47.56 -0.25
CA ASP A 192 -22.97 46.76 -0.42
C ASP A 192 -22.74 45.24 -0.17
N VAL A 193 -21.49 44.81 -0.01
CA VAL A 193 -21.08 43.40 0.14
C VAL A 193 -21.81 42.67 1.27
N PRO A 194 -21.92 43.19 2.52
CA PRO A 194 -22.60 42.49 3.62
C PRO A 194 -24.11 42.33 3.41
N VAL A 195 -24.70 43.12 2.50
CA VAL A 195 -26.12 43.02 2.13
C VAL A 195 -26.31 42.02 0.98
N MET A 196 -25.37 41.99 0.04
CA MET A 196 -25.46 41.15 -1.15
C MET A 196 -24.97 39.72 -0.94
N PHE A 197 -23.99 39.50 -0.06
CA PHE A 197 -23.36 38.21 0.16
C PHE A 197 -23.41 37.82 1.63
N GLN A 198 -23.66 36.54 1.88
CA GLN A 198 -23.58 35.92 3.21
C GLN A 198 -22.59 34.78 3.18
N ILE A 199 -21.86 34.59 4.29
CA ILE A 199 -20.97 33.45 4.48
C ILE A 199 -21.50 32.57 5.59
N ASP A 200 -21.52 31.26 5.35
CA ASP A 200 -21.78 30.28 6.39
C ASP A 200 -20.57 30.19 7.33
N GLU A 201 -20.81 30.46 8.61
CA GLU A 201 -19.76 30.55 9.62
C GLU A 201 -19.01 29.22 9.84
N GLN A 202 -19.60 28.07 9.52
CA GLN A 202 -19.04 26.75 9.83
C GLN A 202 -18.31 26.10 8.66
N ASN A 203 -18.75 26.35 7.42
CA ASN A 203 -18.18 25.72 6.23
C ASN A 203 -17.57 26.72 5.22
N GLY A 204 -17.74 28.03 5.45
CA GLY A 204 -17.13 29.08 4.63
C GLY A 204 -17.79 29.26 3.26
N VAL A 205 -18.95 28.67 3.02
CA VAL A 205 -19.68 28.82 1.75
C VAL A 205 -20.27 30.24 1.67
N VAL A 206 -19.85 30.99 0.64
CA VAL A 206 -20.41 32.30 0.32
C VAL A 206 -21.61 32.12 -0.61
N THR A 207 -22.74 32.71 -0.21
CA THR A 207 -24.01 32.67 -0.96
C THR A 207 -24.48 34.07 -1.28
N LEU A 208 -25.17 34.19 -2.41
CA LEU A 208 -25.81 35.44 -2.83
C LEU A 208 -27.16 35.59 -2.12
N SER A 209 -27.34 36.72 -1.41
CA SER A 209 -28.57 37.07 -0.68
C SER A 209 -29.36 38.20 -1.34
N GLY A 210 -28.70 39.02 -2.16
CA GLY A 210 -29.31 40.13 -2.89
C GLY A 210 -29.39 39.90 -4.40
N ALA A 211 -30.11 40.76 -5.11
CA ALA A 211 -30.10 40.78 -6.56
C ALA A 211 -28.86 41.56 -7.06
N LEU A 212 -28.13 40.97 -7.99
CA LEU A 212 -27.03 41.64 -8.70
C LEU A 212 -27.60 42.48 -9.84
N ASP A 213 -26.95 43.61 -10.09
CA ASP A 213 -27.32 44.59 -11.11
C ASP A 213 -26.01 45.12 -11.72
N TYR A 214 -25.77 44.78 -12.99
CA TYR A 214 -24.52 45.05 -13.69
C TYR A 214 -24.31 46.56 -13.86
N GLU A 215 -25.38 47.29 -14.21
CA GLU A 215 -25.39 48.74 -14.42
C GLU A 215 -25.04 49.49 -13.12
N LYS A 216 -25.33 48.87 -11.97
CA LYS A 216 -25.00 49.43 -10.65
C LYS A 216 -23.58 49.07 -10.22
N THR A 217 -23.21 47.79 -10.25
CA THR A 217 -21.92 47.30 -9.75
C THR A 217 -21.40 46.13 -10.57
N GLN A 218 -20.29 46.34 -11.28
CA GLN A 218 -19.71 45.34 -12.19
C GLN A 218 -18.79 44.31 -11.53
N HIS A 219 -18.20 44.64 -10.37
CA HIS A 219 -17.38 43.69 -9.61
C HIS A 219 -17.50 43.94 -8.11
N TYR A 220 -17.41 42.86 -7.33
CA TYR A 220 -17.38 42.89 -5.88
C TYR A 220 -16.06 42.33 -5.35
N GLU A 221 -15.49 43.02 -4.38
CA GLU A 221 -14.30 42.59 -3.64
C GLU A 221 -14.71 42.18 -2.22
N ILE A 222 -14.77 40.88 -1.97
CA ILE A 222 -15.20 40.29 -0.69
C ILE A 222 -13.96 39.90 0.11
N HIS A 223 -13.79 40.50 1.28
CA HIS A 223 -12.73 40.19 2.24
C HIS A 223 -13.28 39.19 3.25
N VAL A 224 -12.67 38.01 3.31
CA VAL A 224 -13.08 36.93 4.19
C VAL A 224 -11.97 36.67 5.20
N GLN A 225 -12.35 36.48 6.46
CA GLN A 225 -11.46 36.10 7.55
C GLN A 225 -11.89 34.76 8.12
N ALA A 226 -10.92 33.85 8.25
CA ALA A 226 -11.05 32.62 9.02
C ALA A 226 -10.40 32.84 10.39
N SER A 227 -11.09 32.44 11.45
CA SER A 227 -10.58 32.48 12.82
C SER A 227 -10.65 31.09 13.45
N ASP A 228 -9.62 30.72 14.19
CA ASP A 228 -9.71 29.59 15.13
C ASP A 228 -10.16 30.07 16.53
N ASP A 229 -10.57 29.11 17.37
CA ASP A 229 -10.90 29.34 18.80
C ASP A 229 -9.67 29.78 19.63
N GLY A 230 -8.47 29.66 19.08
CA GLY A 230 -7.21 30.13 19.67
C GLY A 230 -6.90 31.61 19.39
N GLY A 231 -7.72 32.28 18.57
CA GLY A 231 -7.54 33.66 18.16
C GLY A 231 -6.52 33.88 17.05
N LEU A 232 -6.02 32.82 16.40
CA LEU A 232 -5.28 32.94 15.15
C LEU A 232 -6.25 33.19 14.01
N THR A 233 -5.88 34.09 13.12
CA THR A 233 -6.72 34.44 11.98
C THR A 233 -5.90 34.47 10.69
N ASP A 234 -6.53 34.10 9.59
CA ASP A 234 -6.02 34.28 8.24
C ASP A 234 -7.11 34.95 7.38
N SER A 235 -6.69 35.66 6.33
CA SER A 235 -7.61 36.45 5.52
C SER A 235 -7.33 36.27 4.04
N CYS A 236 -8.40 36.20 3.24
CA CYS A 236 -8.30 36.13 1.79
C CYS A 236 -9.29 37.08 1.11
N LYS A 237 -9.09 37.27 -0.19
CA LYS A 237 -9.93 38.11 -1.04
C LYS A 237 -10.58 37.27 -2.13
N ILE A 238 -11.90 37.42 -2.28
CA ILE A 238 -12.70 36.88 -3.38
C ILE A 238 -13.13 38.03 -4.29
N ILE A 239 -12.91 37.90 -5.60
CA ILE A 239 -13.38 38.85 -6.60
C ILE A 239 -14.51 38.19 -7.37
N VAL A 240 -15.67 38.85 -7.40
CA VAL A 240 -16.85 38.39 -8.13
C VAL A 240 -17.13 39.39 -9.25
N ASP A 241 -16.95 38.96 -10.50
CA ASP A 241 -17.31 39.74 -11.68
C ASP A 241 -18.78 39.47 -12.04
N VAL A 242 -19.56 40.53 -12.22
CA VAL A 242 -20.96 40.44 -12.65
C VAL A 242 -20.97 40.41 -14.18
N ALA A 243 -21.63 39.40 -14.75
CA ALA A 243 -21.85 39.33 -16.18
C ALA A 243 -23.04 40.21 -16.57
N ASP A 244 -22.88 40.97 -17.65
CA ASP A 244 -23.94 41.80 -18.18
C ASP A 244 -25.01 40.93 -18.86
N THR A 245 -26.27 41.30 -18.71
CA THR A 245 -27.39 40.69 -19.42
C THR A 245 -28.26 41.79 -20.00
N ASN A 246 -28.70 41.63 -21.24
CA ASN A 246 -29.58 42.60 -21.91
C ASN A 246 -30.98 42.62 -21.27
N ASP A 247 -31.13 43.32 -20.16
CA ASP A 247 -32.35 43.45 -19.38
C ASP A 247 -32.86 44.90 -19.29
N ASN A 248 -32.10 45.87 -19.78
CA ASN A 248 -32.56 47.23 -19.98
C ASN A 248 -33.05 47.43 -21.42
N ARG A 249 -33.99 48.38 -21.58
CA ARG A 249 -34.51 48.73 -22.90
C ARG A 249 -33.92 50.08 -23.33
N PRO A 250 -33.60 50.26 -24.62
CA PRO A 250 -33.15 51.55 -25.10
C PRO A 250 -34.22 52.62 -24.89
N SER A 251 -33.80 53.77 -24.37
CA SER A 251 -34.65 54.91 -24.08
C SER A 251 -34.35 56.08 -25.02
N ILE A 252 -35.40 56.75 -25.50
CA ILE A 252 -35.28 57.91 -26.41
C ILE A 252 -35.49 59.19 -25.61
N ASN A 253 -34.44 59.99 -25.49
CA ASN A 253 -34.46 61.30 -24.86
C ASN A 253 -34.53 62.40 -25.92
N ILE A 254 -35.66 63.11 -26.00
CA ILE A 254 -35.85 64.21 -26.94
C ILE A 254 -35.12 65.45 -26.42
N MET A 255 -34.03 65.84 -27.09
CA MET A 255 -33.16 66.95 -26.71
C MET A 255 -33.74 68.32 -27.10
N SER A 256 -34.46 68.36 -28.24
CA SER A 256 -35.11 69.58 -28.70
C SER A 256 -36.35 69.23 -29.50
N LYS A 257 -37.47 69.91 -29.21
CA LYS A 257 -38.73 69.78 -29.96
C LYS A 257 -39.20 71.17 -30.38
N THR A 258 -39.29 71.39 -31.69
CA THR A 258 -39.94 72.59 -32.22
C THR A 258 -41.45 72.34 -32.32
N SER A 259 -42.27 73.19 -31.68
CA SER A 259 -43.73 73.02 -31.63
C SER A 259 -44.47 73.57 -32.86
N LEU A 260 -43.85 74.47 -33.64
CA LEU A 260 -44.40 74.99 -34.90
C LEU A 260 -43.33 75.02 -36.00
N ILE A 261 -43.68 74.49 -37.16
CA ILE A 261 -42.86 74.53 -38.38
C ILE A 261 -43.63 75.33 -39.42
N SER A 262 -42.97 76.26 -40.09
CA SER A 262 -43.56 77.01 -41.20
C SER A 262 -43.79 76.11 -42.41
N GLU A 263 -44.92 76.27 -43.09
CA GLU A 263 -45.22 75.58 -44.36
C GLU A 263 -44.18 75.86 -45.48
N ASN A 264 -43.44 76.97 -45.37
CA ASN A 264 -42.39 77.35 -46.32
C ASN A 264 -41.00 76.79 -45.95
N ALA A 265 -40.90 75.86 -44.99
CA ALA A 265 -39.63 75.28 -44.57
C ALA A 265 -38.94 74.54 -45.73
N LYS A 266 -37.63 74.79 -45.89
CA LYS A 266 -36.83 74.18 -46.96
C LYS A 266 -36.46 72.72 -46.62
N PRO A 267 -36.25 71.84 -47.61
CA PRO A 267 -35.72 70.50 -47.38
C PRO A 267 -34.42 70.54 -46.56
N GLY A 268 -34.33 69.68 -45.53
CA GLY A 268 -33.20 69.64 -44.59
C GLY A 268 -33.38 70.46 -43.30
N THR A 269 -34.53 71.13 -43.11
CA THR A 269 -34.84 71.82 -41.85
C THR A 269 -34.95 70.81 -40.69
N VAL A 270 -34.14 70.97 -39.65
CA VAL A 270 -34.15 70.09 -38.47
C VAL A 270 -35.37 70.39 -37.59
N VAL A 271 -36.19 69.36 -37.34
CA VAL A 271 -37.46 69.48 -36.61
C VAL A 271 -37.33 69.09 -35.14
N THR A 272 -36.59 68.00 -34.90
CA THR A 272 -36.39 67.43 -33.57
C THR A 272 -35.01 66.81 -33.52
N ILE A 273 -34.40 66.86 -32.35
CA ILE A 273 -33.16 66.14 -32.04
C ILE A 273 -33.48 65.23 -30.86
N PHE A 274 -33.12 63.97 -30.96
CA PHE A 274 -33.24 63.00 -29.88
C PHE A 274 -31.93 62.22 -29.74
N ASN A 275 -31.69 61.72 -28.54
CA ASN A 275 -30.59 60.83 -28.20
C ASN A 275 -31.17 59.48 -27.77
N VAL A 276 -30.50 58.38 -28.11
CA VAL A 276 -30.86 57.03 -27.63
C VAL A 276 -29.83 56.64 -26.57
N GLN A 277 -30.30 56.20 -25.41
CA GLN A 277 -29.45 55.69 -24.34
C GLN A 277 -29.87 54.26 -24.02
N ASP A 278 -28.89 53.37 -24.04
CA ASP A 278 -29.01 51.99 -23.61
C ASP A 278 -27.97 51.75 -22.51
N PRO A 279 -28.37 51.43 -21.27
CA PRO A 279 -27.45 51.17 -20.17
C PRO A 279 -26.60 49.91 -20.37
N ASP A 280 -27.14 48.91 -21.08
CA ASP A 280 -26.48 47.62 -21.27
C ASP A 280 -25.23 47.79 -22.13
N SER A 281 -24.16 47.10 -21.74
CA SER A 281 -22.92 47.06 -22.50
C SER A 281 -23.01 46.05 -23.65
N LEU A 282 -22.33 46.34 -24.76
CA LEU A 282 -22.26 45.42 -25.89
C LEU A 282 -21.29 44.28 -25.55
N ASP A 283 -21.75 43.26 -24.83
CA ASP A 283 -20.89 42.14 -24.49
C ASP A 283 -20.62 41.26 -25.74
N ARG A 284 -19.34 41.25 -26.17
CA ARG A 284 -18.83 40.26 -27.12
C ARG A 284 -18.65 38.95 -26.34
N GLU A 285 -19.53 37.98 -26.60
CA GLU A 285 -19.28 36.59 -26.22
C GLU A 285 -17.84 36.22 -26.65
N ARG A 286 -16.98 35.89 -25.67
CA ARG A 286 -15.68 35.28 -25.94
C ARG A 286 -15.95 33.94 -26.61
N GLU A 287 -15.60 33.83 -27.89
CA GLU A 287 -15.45 32.56 -28.60
C GLU A 287 -14.53 31.64 -27.78
N SER A 288 -15.08 30.55 -27.25
CA SER A 288 -14.30 29.39 -26.83
C SER A 288 -14.26 28.39 -27.99
N GLU A 289 -13.15 28.41 -28.74
CA GLU A 289 -12.56 27.25 -29.42
C GLU A 289 -11.30 26.78 -28.67
#